data_AF-A0A7V4FZ89-F1
#
_entry.id   AF-A0A7V4FZ89-F1
#
_cell.length_a   1.000
_cell.length_b   1.000
_cell.length_c   1.000
_cell.angle_alpha   90.00
_cell.angle_beta   90.00
_cell.angle_gamma   90.00
#
_symmetry.space_group_name_H-M   'P 1'
#
loop_
_entity.id
_entity.type
_entity.pdbx_description
1 polymer ?
#
loop_
_entity_poly.entity_id
_entity_poly.type
_entity_poly.pdbx_seq_one_letter_code
_entity_poly.pdbx_strand_id
1 'polypeptide(L)'
;MDIAFARISGLDGLDGASTTKPQPVDAAAFAGELGRALGEVDKLQMEADHQAAQVAKGAGNLHEMALALEKADVAMRLAVRVRNKVVETYNEIMRMGV
;
A
#
# COMPACT_ATOMS: atom_id res chain seq x y z
N MET A 1 60.81 28.50 -15.00
CA MET A 1 60.06 28.08 -16.20
C MET A 1 59.15 26.94 -15.75
N ASP A 2 58.03 27.30 -15.12
CA ASP A 2 57.11 26.38 -14.46
C ASP A 2 56.06 25.93 -15.47
N ILE A 3 56.08 24.65 -15.86
CA ILE A 3 55.10 24.12 -16.81
C ILE A 3 53.85 23.76 -16.00
N ALA A 4 52.95 24.73 -15.87
CA ALA A 4 51.63 24.56 -15.30
C ALA A 4 50.79 23.63 -16.18
N PHE A 5 50.56 22.40 -15.71
CA PHE A 5 49.53 21.51 -16.23
C PHE A 5 48.16 22.13 -15.95
N ALA A 6 47.55 22.68 -16.99
CA ALA A 6 46.16 23.11 -16.99
C ALA A 6 45.27 21.90 -16.63
N ARG A 7 44.68 21.93 -15.42
CA ARG A 7 43.61 21.01 -15.05
C ARG A 7 42.42 21.27 -15.96
N ILE A 8 42.02 20.24 -16.70
CA ILE A 8 40.88 20.26 -17.62
C ILE A 8 39.60 20.38 -16.78
N SER A 9 38.98 21.56 -16.79
CA SER A 9 37.71 21.89 -16.12
C SER A 9 36.48 21.26 -16.78
N GLY A 10 36.56 20.01 -17.24
CA GLY A 10 35.57 19.40 -18.15
C GLY A 10 34.86 18.13 -17.64
N LEU A 11 35.02 17.75 -16.38
CA LEU A 11 34.45 16.50 -15.83
C LEU A 11 33.63 16.67 -14.54
N ASP A 12 33.21 17.90 -14.22
CA ASP A 12 32.38 18.21 -13.04
C ASP A 12 30.86 18.08 -13.32
N GLY A 13 30.47 17.74 -14.56
CA GLY A 13 29.07 17.80 -15.03
C GLY A 13 28.28 16.48 -15.06
N LEU A 14 28.80 15.39 -14.51
CA LEU A 14 28.17 14.06 -14.57
C LEU A 14 27.80 13.47 -13.19
N ASP A 15 27.80 14.30 -12.15
CA ASP A 15 27.26 13.95 -10.82
C ASP A 15 25.78 14.35 -10.66
N GLY A 16 25.06 14.40 -11.79
CA GLY A 16 23.63 14.71 -11.87
C GLY A 16 22.72 13.48 -11.83
N ALA A 17 23.20 12.34 -11.34
CA ALA A 17 22.31 11.25 -10.94
C ALA A 17 21.52 11.76 -9.73
N SER A 18 20.32 12.26 -10.01
CA SER A 18 19.36 12.71 -9.01
C SER A 18 19.24 11.65 -7.92
N THR A 19 19.96 11.86 -6.82
CA THR A 19 19.69 11.18 -5.57
C THR A 19 18.36 11.76 -5.11
N THR A 20 17.27 11.10 -5.51
CA THR A 20 15.96 11.34 -4.93
C THR A 20 16.10 11.08 -3.45
N LYS A 21 16.37 12.16 -2.69
CA LYS A 21 16.42 12.17 -1.24
C LYS A 21 15.13 11.48 -0.77
N PRO A 22 15.20 10.41 0.04
CA PRO A 22 14.01 9.69 0.46
C PRO A 22 13.08 10.68 1.13
N GLN A 23 11.98 10.98 0.47
CA GLN A 23 10.97 11.88 0.99
C GLN A 23 10.34 11.18 2.19
N PRO A 24 10.26 11.82 3.36
CA PRO A 24 9.63 11.21 4.52
C PRO A 24 8.19 10.88 4.13
N VAL A 25 7.88 9.59 4.09
CA VAL A 25 6.51 9.09 3.94
C VAL A 25 5.73 9.56 5.15
N ASP A 26 4.69 10.35 4.93
CA ASP A 26 3.80 10.79 5.99
C ASP A 26 3.01 9.58 6.50
N ALA A 27 3.37 9.12 7.69
CA ALA A 27 2.71 8.01 8.37
C ALA A 27 1.21 8.26 8.59
N ALA A 28 0.80 9.53 8.75
CA ALA A 28 -0.61 9.89 8.89
C ALA A 28 -1.37 9.72 7.58
N ALA A 29 -0.75 10.05 6.44
CA ALA A 29 -1.35 9.83 5.12
C ALA A 29 -1.53 8.34 4.82
N PHE A 30 -0.54 7.50 5.16
CA PHE A 30 -0.66 6.04 5.03
C PHE A 30 -1.74 5.47 5.95
N ALA A 31 -1.79 5.89 7.22
CA ALA A 31 -2.83 5.45 8.15
C ALA A 31 -4.24 5.84 7.67
N GLY A 32 -4.37 7.04 7.09
CA GLY A 32 -5.62 7.50 6.46
C GLY A 32 -6.02 6.68 5.24
N GLU A 33 -5.07 6.30 4.37
CA GLU A 33 -5.34 5.41 3.23
C GLU A 33 -5.70 3.99 3.69
N LEU A 34 -4.99 3.46 4.68
CA LEU A 34 -5.29 2.15 5.26
C LEU A 34 -6.67 2.12 5.88
N GLY A 35 -7.06 3.16 6.64
CA GLY A 35 -8.39 3.30 7.19
C GLY A 35 -9.48 3.31 6.12
N ARG A 36 -9.25 4.04 5.00
CA ARG A 36 -10.16 4.02 3.85
C ARG A 36 -10.25 2.64 3.21
N ALA A 37 -9.13 1.98 2.97
CA ALA A 37 -9.10 0.63 2.41
C ALA A 37 -9.83 -0.39 3.29
N LEU A 38 -9.71 -0.30 4.61
CA LEU A 38 -10.46 -1.14 5.54
C LEU A 38 -11.97 -0.88 5.48
N GLY A 39 -12.38 0.39 5.34
CA GLY A 39 -13.77 0.73 5.09
C GLY A 39 -14.32 0.17 3.78
N GLU A 40 -13.49 0.08 2.74
CA GLU A 40 -13.88 -0.60 1.50
C GLU A 40 -14.04 -2.12 1.67
N VAL A 41 -13.22 -2.77 2.51
CA VAL A 41 -13.41 -4.20 2.83
C VAL A 41 -14.73 -4.44 3.54
N ASP A 42 -15.10 -3.58 4.48
CA ASP A 42 -16.38 -3.64 5.20
C ASP A 42 -17.56 -3.52 4.23
N LYS A 43 -17.52 -2.53 3.32
CA LYS A 43 -18.54 -2.39 2.26
C LYS A 43 -18.66 -3.63 1.38
N LEU A 44 -17.53 -4.24 1.00
CA LEU A 44 -17.53 -5.45 0.19
C LEU A 44 -18.17 -6.64 0.93
N GLN A 45 -17.92 -6.77 2.24
CA GLN A 45 -18.59 -7.78 3.08
C GLN A 45 -20.10 -7.53 3.15
N MET A 46 -20.53 -6.30 3.44
CA MET A 46 -21.95 -5.96 3.50
C MET A 46 -22.67 -6.21 2.17
N GLU A 47 -22.02 -5.89 1.04
CA GLU A 47 -22.57 -6.17 -0.29
C GLU A 47 -22.71 -7.68 -0.54
N ALA A 48 -21.69 -8.47 -0.17
CA ALA A 48 -21.75 -9.92 -0.30
C ALA A 48 -22.89 -10.52 0.54
N ASP A 49 -23.06 -10.07 1.79
CA ASP A 49 -24.15 -10.47 2.67
C ASP A 49 -25.52 -10.07 2.11
N HIS A 50 -25.63 -8.87 1.54
CA HIS A 50 -26.85 -8.40 0.89
C HIS A 50 -27.21 -9.28 -0.31
N GLN A 51 -26.27 -9.55 -1.22
CA GLN A 51 -26.51 -10.42 -2.37
C GLN A 51 -26.88 -11.84 -1.94
N ALA A 52 -26.20 -12.38 -0.91
CA ALA A 52 -26.52 -13.69 -0.35
C ALA A 52 -27.96 -13.73 0.21
N ALA A 53 -28.38 -12.68 0.90
CA ALA A 53 -29.76 -12.57 1.41
C ALA A 53 -30.80 -12.48 0.28
N GLN A 54 -30.50 -11.78 -0.82
CA GLN A 54 -31.41 -11.69 -1.97
C GLN A 54 -31.55 -13.04 -2.68
N VAL A 55 -30.45 -13.76 -2.86
CA VAL A 55 -30.45 -15.12 -3.40
C VAL A 55 -31.23 -16.07 -2.50
N ALA A 56 -31.02 -16.04 -1.19
CA ALA A 56 -31.74 -16.89 -0.24
C ALA A 56 -33.26 -16.66 -0.24
N LYS A 57 -33.70 -15.44 -0.59
CA LYS A 57 -35.12 -15.07 -0.78
C LYS A 57 -35.68 -15.45 -2.14
N GLY A 58 -34.87 -16.03 -3.04
CA GLY A 58 -35.27 -16.44 -4.38
C GLY A 58 -35.34 -15.32 -5.41
N ALA A 59 -34.84 -14.11 -5.09
CA ALA A 59 -34.91 -12.93 -5.95
C ALA A 59 -33.53 -12.44 -6.45
N GLY A 60 -32.43 -13.05 -6.01
CA GLY A 60 -31.06 -12.64 -6.33
C GLY A 60 -30.42 -13.38 -7.50
N ASN A 61 -29.36 -12.80 -8.06
CA ASN A 61 -28.53 -13.45 -9.07
C ASN A 61 -27.36 -14.20 -8.40
N LEU A 62 -27.29 -15.51 -8.62
CA LEU A 62 -26.26 -16.38 -8.05
C LEU A 62 -24.84 -15.98 -8.49
N HIS A 63 -24.68 -15.48 -9.71
CA HIS A 63 -23.39 -15.04 -10.24
C HIS A 63 -22.89 -13.78 -9.54
N GLU A 64 -23.76 -12.78 -9.35
CA GLU A 64 -23.42 -11.54 -8.65
C GLU A 64 -23.10 -11.81 -7.18
N MET A 65 -23.86 -12.70 -6.52
CA MET A 65 -23.55 -13.16 -5.16
C MET A 65 -22.17 -13.82 -5.10
N ALA A 66 -21.87 -14.76 -6.01
CA ALA A 66 -20.58 -15.43 -6.05
C ALA A 66 -19.44 -14.42 -6.27
N LEU A 67 -19.63 -13.47 -7.18
CA LEU A 67 -18.65 -12.41 -7.44
C LEU A 67 -18.43 -11.49 -6.22
N ALA A 68 -19.51 -11.12 -5.53
CA ALA A 68 -19.43 -10.30 -4.32
C ALA A 68 -18.68 -11.02 -3.20
N LEU A 69 -18.98 -12.31 -2.99
CA LEU A 69 -18.27 -13.16 -2.02
C LEU A 69 -16.78 -13.26 -2.32
N GLU A 70 -16.40 -13.53 -3.57
CA GLU A 70 -15.00 -13.60 -4.00
C GLU A 70 -14.26 -12.26 -3.77
N LYS A 71 -14.90 -11.14 -4.09
CA LYS A 71 -14.34 -9.80 -3.82
C LYS A 71 -14.10 -9.58 -2.34
N ALA A 72 -15.09 -9.88 -1.50
CA ALA A 72 -14.99 -9.73 -0.05
C ALA A 72 -13.87 -10.62 0.53
N ASP A 73 -13.76 -11.86 0.08
CA ASP A 73 -12.76 -12.82 0.54
C ASP A 73 -11.32 -12.42 0.14
N VAL A 74 -11.10 -12.04 -1.13
CA VAL A 74 -9.81 -11.53 -1.60
C VAL A 74 -9.40 -10.26 -0.84
N ALA A 75 -10.33 -9.32 -0.67
CA ALA A 75 -10.10 -8.07 0.03
C ALA A 75 -9.77 -8.31 1.51
N MET A 76 -10.49 -9.21 2.19
CA MET A 76 -10.22 -9.57 3.58
C MET A 76 -8.85 -10.23 3.75
N ARG A 77 -8.47 -11.16 2.88
CA ARG A 77 -7.12 -11.75 2.89
C ARG A 77 -6.03 -10.70 2.71
N LEU A 78 -6.27 -9.69 1.86
CA LEU A 78 -5.34 -8.57 1.71
C LEU A 78 -5.26 -7.76 3.00
N ALA A 79 -6.40 -7.40 3.59
CA ALA A 79 -6.45 -6.62 4.84
C ALA A 79 -5.70 -7.31 5.98
N VAL A 80 -5.85 -8.63 6.14
CA VAL A 80 -5.11 -9.40 7.16
C VAL A 80 -3.60 -9.36 6.91
N ARG A 81 -3.16 -9.52 5.65
CA ARG A 81 -1.72 -9.41 5.31
C ARG A 81 -1.16 -8.05 5.64
N VAL A 82 -1.89 -6.98 5.30
CA VAL A 82 -1.47 -5.60 5.61
C VAL A 82 -1.44 -5.37 7.11
N ARG A 83 -2.48 -5.79 7.86
CA ARG A 83 -2.50 -5.72 9.33
C ARG A 83 -1.27 -6.38 9.93
N ASN A 84 -0.96 -7.61 9.50
CA ASN A 84 0.20 -8.34 10.01
C ASN A 84 1.50 -7.59 9.69
N LYS A 85 1.64 -7.04 8.47
CA LYS A 85 2.83 -6.29 8.08
C LYS A 85 3.00 -5.00 8.87
N VAL A 86 1.91 -4.28 9.14
CA VAL A 86 1.92 -3.04 9.93
C VAL A 86 2.35 -3.34 11.38
N VAL A 87 1.81 -4.39 11.98
CA VAL A 87 2.20 -4.83 13.33
C VAL A 87 3.67 -5.25 13.37
N GLU A 88 4.13 -6.04 12.41
CA GLU A 88 5.54 -6.44 12.28
C GLU A 88 6.45 -5.21 12.16
N THR A 89 6.11 -4.28 11.28
CA THR A 89 6.91 -3.06 11.03
C THR A 89 6.96 -2.17 12.29
N TYR A 90 5.85 -2.03 13.01
CA TYR A 90 5.84 -1.32 14.30
C TYR A 90 6.77 -1.97 15.33
N ASN A 91 6.72 -3.30 15.45
CA ASN A 91 7.59 -4.05 16.35
C ASN A 91 9.07 -3.94 15.94
N GLU A 92 9.39 -3.91 14.65
CA GLU A 92 10.76 -3.77 14.15
C GLU A 92 11.34 -2.38 14.46
N ILE A 93 10.56 -1.31 14.29
CA ILE A 93 10.97 0.06 14.66
C ILE A 93 11.30 0.12 16.16
N MET A 94 10.48 -0.51 17.00
CA MET A 94 10.72 -0.56 18.45
C MET A 94 11.99 -1.35 18.82
N ARG A 95 12.38 -2.34 18.03
CA ARG A 95 13.62 -3.12 18.22
C ARG A 95 14.87 -2.41 17.71
N MET A 96 14.76 -1.54 16.72
CA MET A 96 15.86 -0.69 16.24
C MET A 96 16.16 0.50 17.18
N GLY A 97 15.16 0.95 17.94
CA GLY A 97 15.26 2.11 18.83
C GLY A 97 15.88 1.83 20.20
N VAL A 98 16.29 0.60 20.49
CA VAL A 98 17.01 0.21 21.72
C VAL A 98 18.49 -0.06 21.45
#